data_AF-A0A2V7W883-F1
#
_entry.id   AF-A0A2V7W883-F1
#
_cell.length_a   1.000
_cell.length_b   1.000
_cell.length_c   1.000
_cell.angle_alpha   90.00
_cell.angle_beta   90.00
_cell.angle_gamma   90.00
#
_symmetry.space_group_name_H-M   'P 1'
#
loop_
_entity.id
_entity.type
_entity.pdbx_description
1 polymer ?
#
loop_
_entity_poly.entity_id
_entity_poly.type
_entity_poly.pdbx_seq_one_letter_code
_entity_poly.pdbx_strand_id
1 'polypeptide(L)'
;MDLVLKLREIRRLRGLSQKDVARLSGVGEKTISSFETGQRIGSLKISQLRRLLGVYGLTESDFFGGSVERQIAPWEMDEDECATQRILDDLRGLPKPVQRTMLGKFQLMLEGASDVHNHARDKRPPHDSRPSYVRENPEWHMLTSRN
;
A
#
# COMPACT_ATOMS: atom_id res chain seq x y z
N MET A 1 1.74 -4.05 -6.03
CA MET A 1 2.76 -4.45 -7.01
C MET A 1 4.06 -3.65 -6.80
N ASP A 2 5.23 -4.30 -6.83
CA ASP A 2 6.54 -3.63 -6.72
C ASP A 2 6.88 -2.81 -7.99
N LEU A 3 7.53 -1.65 -7.81
CA LEU A 3 7.91 -0.71 -8.88
C LEU A 3 8.81 -1.38 -9.94
N VAL A 4 9.75 -2.22 -9.48
CA VAL A 4 10.67 -2.97 -10.34
C VAL A 4 9.91 -3.93 -11.23
N LEU A 5 9.03 -4.73 -10.63
CA LEU A 5 8.18 -5.69 -11.33
C LEU A 5 7.29 -4.96 -12.35
N LYS A 6 6.70 -3.83 -11.94
CA LYS A 6 5.82 -3.03 -12.78
C LYS A 6 6.51 -2.52 -14.04
N LEU A 7 7.69 -1.90 -13.92
CA LEU A 7 8.45 -1.42 -15.08
C LEU A 7 8.78 -2.55 -16.06
N ARG A 8 9.22 -3.69 -15.54
CA ARG A 8 9.60 -4.85 -16.35
C ARG A 8 8.41 -5.45 -17.11
N GLU A 9 7.28 -5.61 -16.44
CA GLU A 9 6.12 -6.25 -17.07
C GLU A 9 5.39 -5.32 -18.05
N ILE A 10 5.31 -4.00 -17.80
CA ILE A 10 4.82 -3.06 -18.83
C ILE A 10 5.64 -3.21 -20.11
N ARG A 11 6.97 -3.24 -19.99
CA ARG A 11 7.85 -3.39 -21.16
C ARG A 11 7.54 -4.66 -21.95
N ARG A 12 7.36 -5.78 -21.25
CA ARG A 12 7.03 -7.08 -21.86
C ARG A 12 5.65 -7.08 -22.51
N LEU A 13 4.64 -6.48 -21.88
CA LEU A 13 3.31 -6.31 -22.47
C LEU A 13 3.34 -5.48 -23.76
N ARG A 14 4.27 -4.52 -23.86
CA ARG A 14 4.51 -3.75 -25.08
C ARG A 14 5.37 -4.49 -26.12
N GLY A 15 5.83 -5.70 -25.83
CA GLY A 15 6.67 -6.50 -26.73
C GLY A 15 8.07 -5.91 -26.95
N LEU A 16 8.55 -5.05 -26.04
CA LEU A 16 9.80 -4.31 -26.23
C LEU A 16 10.97 -5.02 -25.53
N SER A 17 12.13 -5.07 -26.17
CA SER A 17 13.37 -5.44 -25.50
C SER A 17 13.92 -4.26 -24.67
N GLN A 18 14.82 -4.53 -23.71
CA GLN A 18 15.52 -3.46 -22.99
C GLN A 18 16.32 -2.55 -23.94
N LYS A 19 16.89 -3.13 -24.99
CA LYS A 19 17.59 -2.42 -26.06
C LYS A 19 16.67 -1.50 -26.85
N ASP A 20 15.44 -1.92 -27.13
CA ASP A 20 14.45 -1.08 -27.82
C ASP A 20 14.07 0.12 -26.96
N VAL A 21 13.76 -0.11 -25.69
CA VAL A 21 13.43 0.97 -24.75
C VAL A 21 14.63 1.90 -24.58
N ALA A 22 15.85 1.38 -24.54
CA ALA A 22 17.05 2.21 -24.44
C ALA A 22 17.19 3.15 -25.64
N ARG A 23 17.00 2.63 -26.84
CA ARG A 23 17.03 3.40 -28.09
C ARG A 23 15.94 4.47 -28.14
N LEU A 24 14.71 4.13 -27.73
CA LEU A 24 13.55 5.02 -27.84
C LEU A 24 13.50 6.06 -26.71
N SER A 25 13.80 5.66 -25.48
CA SER A 25 13.80 6.56 -24.33
C SER A 25 15.08 7.39 -24.24
N GLY A 26 16.20 6.90 -24.79
CA GLY A 26 17.56 7.41 -24.62
C GLY A 26 18.13 7.21 -23.21
N VAL A 27 17.54 6.33 -22.40
CA VAL A 27 18.10 5.84 -21.15
C VAL A 27 18.99 4.64 -21.47
N GLY A 28 20.18 4.55 -20.88
CA GLY A 28 21.10 3.45 -21.20
C GLY A 28 20.53 2.07 -20.88
N GLU A 29 20.77 1.07 -21.73
CA GLU A 29 20.26 -0.30 -21.56
C GLU A 29 20.67 -0.92 -20.21
N LYS A 30 21.93 -0.75 -19.80
CA LYS A 30 22.42 -1.18 -18.48
C LYS A 30 21.65 -0.50 -17.34
N THR A 31 21.29 0.77 -17.50
CA THR A 31 20.51 1.52 -16.52
C THR A 31 19.09 0.97 -16.40
N ILE A 32 18.44 0.67 -17.53
CA ILE A 32 17.12 0.02 -17.56
C ILE A 32 17.18 -1.36 -16.89
N SER A 33 18.17 -2.18 -17.23
CA SER A 33 18.39 -3.49 -16.61
C SER A 33 18.56 -3.38 -15.09
N SER A 34 19.33 -2.38 -14.62
CA SER A 34 19.55 -2.14 -13.19
C SER A 34 18.29 -1.65 -12.45
N PHE A 35 17.38 -0.95 -13.15
CA PHE A 35 16.06 -0.61 -12.61
C PHE A 35 15.14 -1.83 -12.53
N GLU A 36 15.08 -2.64 -13.59
CA GLU A 36 14.21 -3.84 -13.68
C GLU A 36 14.68 -5.04 -12.85
N THR A 37 15.89 -4.96 -12.28
CA THR A 37 16.43 -5.92 -11.31
C THR A 37 16.44 -5.37 -9.89
N GLY A 38 16.03 -4.11 -9.68
CA GLY A 38 16.00 -3.46 -8.38
C GLY A 38 17.34 -2.91 -7.88
N GLN A 39 18.46 -3.26 -8.52
CA GLN A 39 19.80 -2.84 -8.11
C GLN A 39 19.97 -1.32 -7.94
N ARG A 40 19.29 -0.53 -8.77
CA ARG A 40 19.39 0.94 -8.74
C ARG A 40 18.04 1.66 -8.68
N ILE A 41 16.98 0.95 -8.29
CA ILE A 41 15.63 1.50 -8.34
C ILE A 41 15.45 2.76 -7.48
N GLY A 42 16.07 2.81 -6.30
CA GLY A 42 16.04 4.01 -5.42
C GLY A 42 16.74 5.24 -6.01
N SER A 43 17.53 5.09 -7.07
CA SER A 43 18.20 6.19 -7.78
C SER A 43 17.48 6.62 -9.07
N LEU A 44 16.33 6.00 -9.38
CA LEU A 44 15.53 6.33 -10.55
C LEU A 44 14.99 7.77 -10.43
N LYS A 45 15.44 8.64 -11.31
CA LYS A 45 14.93 10.03 -11.36
C LYS A 45 13.57 10.07 -12.05
N ILE A 46 12.72 11.00 -11.62
CA ILE A 46 11.41 11.26 -12.24
C ILE A 46 11.55 11.52 -13.75
N SER A 47 12.57 12.25 -14.18
CA SER A 47 12.81 12.50 -15.62
C SER A 47 13.13 11.23 -16.41
N GLN A 48 13.81 10.25 -15.80
CA GLN A 48 14.07 8.95 -16.43
C GLN A 48 12.78 8.12 -16.47
N LEU A 49 12.02 8.10 -15.38
CA LEU A 49 10.71 7.45 -15.34
C LEU A 49 9.80 7.99 -16.46
N ARG A 50 9.65 9.31 -16.57
CA ARG A 50 8.86 9.95 -17.66
C ARG A 50 9.27 9.50 -19.05
N ARG A 51 10.58 9.43 -19.32
CA ARG A 51 11.08 8.98 -20.62
C ARG A 51 10.75 7.52 -20.90
N LEU A 52 10.84 6.65 -19.90
CA LEU A 52 10.44 5.24 -20.01
C LEU A 52 8.93 5.12 -20.25
N LEU A 53 8.12 5.82 -19.45
CA LEU A 53 6.66 5.82 -19.59
C LEU A 53 6.19 6.38 -20.94
N GLY A 54 6.87 7.40 -21.48
CA GLY A 54 6.60 7.92 -22.81
C GLY A 54 6.76 6.86 -23.91
N VAL A 55 7.76 5.98 -23.80
CA VAL A 55 7.91 4.84 -24.73
C VAL A 55 6.77 3.84 -24.59
N TYR A 56 6.23 3.68 -23.38
CA TYR A 56 5.12 2.76 -23.11
C TYR A 56 3.72 3.35 -23.40
N GLY A 57 3.66 4.63 -23.78
CA GLY A 57 2.40 5.34 -24.01
C GLY A 57 1.60 5.55 -22.72
N LEU A 58 2.28 5.77 -21.60
CA LEU A 58 1.66 5.94 -20.27
C LEU A 58 2.03 7.28 -19.65
N THR A 59 1.11 7.82 -18.85
CA THR A 59 1.38 8.94 -17.95
C THR A 59 1.82 8.44 -16.56
N GLU A 60 2.33 9.35 -15.73
CA GLU A 60 2.63 9.03 -14.32
C GLU A 60 1.35 8.64 -13.57
N SER A 61 0.23 9.29 -13.86
CA SER A 61 -1.07 8.96 -13.28
C SER A 61 -1.52 7.55 -13.65
N ASP A 62 -1.34 7.13 -14.90
CA ASP A 62 -1.66 5.75 -15.30
C ASP A 62 -0.75 4.76 -14.57
N PHE A 63 0.54 5.10 -14.49
CA PHE A 63 1.57 4.28 -13.86
C PHE A 63 1.47 4.22 -12.33
N PHE A 64 0.79 5.14 -11.64
CA PHE A 64 0.58 5.04 -10.18
C PHE A 64 -0.88 4.76 -9.80
N GLY A 65 -1.82 4.95 -10.72
CA GLY A 65 -3.26 4.91 -10.47
C GLY A 65 -3.93 3.54 -10.60
N GLY A 66 -3.21 2.43 -10.47
CA GLY A 66 -3.79 1.07 -10.48
C GLY A 66 -4.20 0.52 -11.85
N SER A 67 -4.28 1.37 -12.89
CA SER A 67 -4.73 0.97 -14.24
C SER A 67 -3.84 -0.09 -14.88
N VAL A 68 -2.54 -0.01 -14.59
CA VAL A 68 -1.50 -0.88 -15.13
C VAL A 68 -1.46 -2.22 -14.41
N GLU A 69 -1.69 -2.24 -13.09
CA GLU A 69 -1.78 -3.47 -12.29
C GLU A 69 -2.86 -4.40 -12.83
N ARG A 70 -4.02 -3.84 -13.16
CA ARG A 70 -5.14 -4.59 -13.76
C ARG A 70 -4.78 -5.26 -15.10
N GLN A 71 -3.83 -4.70 -15.85
CA GLN A 71 -3.40 -5.26 -17.14
C GLN A 71 -2.29 -6.31 -16.98
N ILE A 72 -1.37 -6.11 -16.03
CA ILE A 72 -0.19 -6.96 -15.86
C ILE A 72 -0.49 -8.21 -15.04
N ALA A 73 -1.21 -8.05 -13.94
CA ALA A 73 -1.54 -9.14 -13.05
C ALA A 73 -3.03 -9.08 -12.67
N PRO A 74 -3.94 -9.37 -13.63
CA PRO A 74 -5.36 -9.49 -13.33
C PRO A 74 -5.68 -10.45 -12.18
N TRP A 75 -4.81 -11.45 -11.94
CA TRP A 75 -4.91 -12.47 -10.90
C TRP A 75 -4.29 -12.06 -9.55
N GLU A 76 -3.56 -10.93 -9.48
CA GLU A 76 -3.09 -10.34 -8.20
C GLU A 76 -4.09 -9.34 -7.61
N MET A 77 -5.25 -9.14 -8.25
CA MET A 77 -6.37 -8.45 -7.59
C MET A 77 -6.74 -9.30 -6.38
N ASP A 78 -6.40 -8.78 -5.19
CA ASP A 78 -6.65 -9.41 -3.90
C ASP A 78 -8.11 -9.90 -3.87
N GLU A 79 -8.37 -11.11 -3.38
CA GLU A 79 -9.74 -11.63 -3.28
C GLU A 79 -10.64 -10.61 -2.57
N ASP A 80 -10.06 -9.88 -1.63
CA ASP A 80 -10.63 -8.77 -0.89
C ASP A 80 -10.93 -7.52 -1.75
N GLU A 81 -10.09 -7.17 -2.74
CA GLU A 81 -10.34 -6.07 -3.67
C GLU A 81 -11.49 -6.40 -4.64
N CYS A 82 -11.50 -7.63 -5.17
CA CYS A 82 -12.62 -8.13 -5.99
C CYS A 82 -13.92 -8.18 -5.18
N ALA A 83 -13.86 -8.69 -3.94
CA ALA A 83 -15.01 -8.74 -3.04
C ALA A 83 -15.52 -7.32 -2.70
N THR A 84 -14.62 -6.38 -2.41
CA THR A 84 -14.95 -4.98 -2.14
C THR A 84 -15.64 -4.35 -3.34
N GLN A 85 -15.09 -4.54 -4.55
CA GLN A 85 -15.68 -4.00 -5.77
C GLN A 85 -17.06 -4.59 -6.04
N ARG A 86 -17.24 -5.90 -5.86
CA ARG A 86 -18.54 -6.57 -6.01
C ARG A 86 -19.58 -6.01 -5.03
N ILE A 87 -19.20 -5.81 -3.77
CA ILE A 87 -20.08 -5.19 -2.76
C ILE A 87 -20.50 -3.78 -3.18
N LEU A 88 -19.57 -2.97 -3.71
CA LEU A 88 -19.88 -1.62 -4.18
C LEU A 88 -20.85 -1.62 -5.36
N ASP A 89 -20.68 -2.54 -6.31
CA ASP A 89 -21.55 -2.67 -7.47
C ASP A 89 -22.96 -3.15 -7.08
N ASP A 90 -23.06 -4.14 -6.19
CA ASP A 90 -24.33 -4.60 -5.63
C ASP A 90 -25.07 -3.46 -4.90
N LEU A 91 -24.34 -2.68 -4.08
CA LEU A 91 -24.89 -1.56 -3.33
C LEU A 91 -25.42 -0.44 -4.26
N ARG A 92 -24.78 -0.21 -5.41
CA ARG A 92 -25.23 0.74 -6.43
C ARG A 92 -26.49 0.29 -7.17
N GLY A 93 -26.68 -1.02 -7.31
CA GLY A 93 -27.86 -1.62 -7.93
C GLY A 93 -29.13 -1.57 -7.06
N LEU A 94 -29.01 -1.30 -5.76
CA LEU A 94 -30.15 -1.25 -4.85
C LEU A 94 -31.01 0.01 -5.03
N PRO A 95 -32.32 -0.05 -4.74
CA PRO A 95 -33.17 1.13 -4.66
C PRO A 95 -32.63 2.16 -3.65
N LYS A 96 -32.70 3.46 -3.99
CA LYS A 96 -32.13 4.56 -3.17
C LYS A 96 -32.47 4.52 -1.67
N PRO A 97 -33.70 4.20 -1.24
CA PRO A 97 -34.02 4.10 0.19
C PRO A 97 -33.23 2.98 0.88
N VAL A 98 -33.08 1.84 0.22
CA VAL A 98 -32.34 0.66 0.71
C VAL A 98 -30.85 0.94 0.71
N GLN A 99 -30.33 1.54 -0.37
CA GLN A 99 -28.94 1.94 -0.50
C GLN A 99 -28.50 2.86 0.65
N ARG A 100 -29.29 3.89 0.98
CA ARG A 100 -29.01 4.82 2.09
C ARG A 100 -28.99 4.11 3.45
N THR A 101 -29.95 3.22 3.66
CA THR A 101 -30.04 2.44 4.90
C THR A 101 -28.81 1.54 5.06
N MET A 102 -28.40 0.85 4.00
CA MET A 102 -27.22 -0.01 4.01
C MET A 102 -25.94 0.79 4.24
N LEU A 103 -25.75 1.93 3.56
CA LEU A 103 -24.59 2.80 3.77
C LEU A 103 -24.46 3.25 5.24
N GLY A 104 -25.55 3.67 5.88
CA GLY A 104 -25.53 4.06 7.29
C GLY A 104 -25.13 2.90 8.22
N LYS A 105 -25.62 1.69 7.95
CA LYS A 105 -25.23 0.50 8.72
C LYS A 105 -23.75 0.14 8.52
N PHE A 106 -23.27 0.19 7.28
CA PHE A 106 -21.85 -0.06 6.97
C PHE A 106 -20.94 0.97 7.66
N GLN A 107 -21.34 2.24 7.64
CA GLN A 107 -20.60 3.29 8.33
C GLN A 107 -20.48 3.01 9.83
N LEU A 108 -21.59 2.65 10.48
CA LEU A 108 -21.59 2.28 11.90
C LEU A 108 -20.69 1.06 12.20
N MET A 109 -20.70 0.04 11.34
CA MET A 109 -19.81 -1.13 11.48
C MET A 109 -18.33 -0.74 11.37
N LEU A 110 -17.98 0.14 10.44
CA LEU A 110 -16.60 0.59 10.22
C LEU A 110 -16.10 1.48 11.37
N GLU A 111 -16.95 2.33 11.92
CA GLU A 111 -16.65 3.14 13.11
C GLU A 111 -16.33 2.22 14.29
N GLY A 112 -17.19 1.24 14.58
CA GLY A 112 -16.94 0.28 15.66
C GLY A 112 -15.69 -0.59 15.47
N ALA A 113 -15.40 -1.03 14.24
CA ALA A 113 -14.19 -1.79 13.94
C ALA A 113 -12.91 -0.95 14.10
N SER A 114 -12.97 0.34 13.73
CA SER A 114 -11.87 1.29 13.87
C SER A 114 -11.56 1.57 15.35
N ASP A 115 -12.60 1.72 16.17
CA ASP A 115 -12.45 1.95 17.62
C ASP A 115 -11.77 0.76 18.32
N VAL A 116 -12.14 -0.48 17.95
CA VAL A 116 -11.49 -1.70 18.46
C VAL A 116 -10.01 -1.78 18.03
N HIS A 117 -9.71 -1.46 16.76
CA HIS A 117 -8.34 -1.44 16.26
C HIS A 117 -7.47 -0.38 16.96
N ASN A 118 -8.02 0.80 17.21
CA ASN A 118 -7.34 1.89 17.89
C ASN A 118 -7.08 1.57 19.38
N HIS A 119 -8.06 0.99 20.08
CA HIS A 119 -7.87 0.53 21.46
C HIS A 119 -6.87 -0.63 21.61
N ALA A 120 -6.70 -1.47 20.58
CA ALA A 120 -5.67 -2.52 20.58
C ALA A 120 -4.24 -1.96 20.43
N ARG A 121 -4.06 -0.84 19.72
CA ARG A 121 -2.76 -0.17 19.54
C ARG A 121 -2.30 0.59 20.79
N ASP A 122 -3.22 1.09 21.60
CA ASP A 122 -2.92 1.83 22.83
C ASP A 122 -2.37 0.95 23.97
N LYS A 123 -2.52 -0.37 23.87
CA LYS A 123 -1.98 -1.34 24.86
C LYS A 123 -0.49 -1.68 24.66
N ARG A 124 0.36 -0.72 24.28
CA ARG A 124 1.81 -0.90 24.48
C ARG A 124 2.08 -0.85 25.99
N PRO A 125 2.80 -1.82 26.58
CA PRO A 125 3.03 -1.81 28.02
C PRO A 125 3.88 -0.58 28.39
N PRO A 126 3.49 0.20 29.41
CA PRO A 126 4.38 1.22 29.94
C PRO A 126 5.60 0.51 30.54
N HIS A 127 6.79 0.96 30.14
CA HIS A 127 8.03 0.59 30.81
C HIS A 127 7.91 1.07 32.27
N ASP A 128 7.91 0.11 33.21
CA ASP A 128 7.76 0.26 34.67
C ASP A 128 6.32 0.24 35.23
N SER A 129 5.78 -0.98 35.41
CA SER A 129 4.46 -1.30 36.00
C SER A 129 4.41 -1.16 37.53
N ARG A 130 5.06 -0.14 38.11
CA ARG A 130 4.90 0.17 39.54
C ARG A 130 3.79 1.22 39.74
N PRO A 131 2.81 0.98 40.63
CA PRO A 131 1.78 1.95 40.99
C PRO A 131 2.35 3.30 41.45
N SER A 132 1.67 4.41 41.17
CA SER A 132 2.17 5.77 41.43
C SER A 132 2.56 6.04 42.89
N TYR A 133 1.81 5.47 43.83
CA TYR A 133 2.10 5.60 45.27
C TYR A 133 3.42 4.95 45.71
N VAL A 134 4.01 4.07 44.88
CA VAL A 134 5.34 3.46 45.10
C VAL A 134 6.46 4.34 44.53
N ARG A 135 6.15 5.22 43.56
CA ARG A 135 7.12 6.14 42.94
C ARG A 135 7.37 7.39 43.77
N GLU A 136 6.38 7.85 44.53
CA GLU A 136 6.38 9.17 45.17
C GLU A 136 6.78 9.16 46.66
N ASN A 137 6.98 7.99 47.26
CA ASN A 137 7.22 7.88 48.70
C ASN A 137 8.42 6.97 49.03
N PRO A 138 9.61 7.54 49.36
CA PRO A 138 10.86 6.79 49.51
C PRO A 138 10.86 5.73 50.63
N GLU A 139 9.99 5.88 51.62
CA GLU A 139 9.92 4.98 52.78
C GLU A 139 9.44 3.58 52.42
N TRP A 140 8.70 3.42 51.31
CA TRP A 140 8.18 2.14 50.85
C TRP A 140 9.21 1.29 50.10
N HIS A 141 10.37 1.85 49.75
CA HIS A 141 11.45 1.10 49.10
C HIS A 141 12.17 0.12 50.04
N MET A 142 12.04 0.28 51.36
CA MET A 142 12.75 -0.56 52.35
C MET A 142 11.97 -1.81 52.79
N LEU A 143 10.68 -1.91 52.47
CA LEU A 143 9.84 -3.04 52.91
C LEU A 143 9.85 -4.25 51.95
N THR A 144 10.39 -4.12 50.74
CA THR A 144 10.43 -5.22 49.77
C THR A 144 11.75 -5.98 49.73
N SER A 145 12.67 -5.72 50.66
CA SER A 145 13.93 -6.47 50.81
C SER A 145 13.93 -7.32 52.07
N ARG A 146 13.02 -8.31 52.15
CA ARG A 146 13.22 -9.50 52.99
C ARG A 146 12.47 -10.69 52.40
N ASN A 147 13.27 -11.72 52.09
CA ASN A 147 13.03 -13.01 51.46
C ASN A 147 12.70 -13.02 49.97
#